data_AF-A0A7C3VE43-F1
#
_entry.id   AF-A0A7C3VE43-F1
#
_cell.length_a   1.000
_cell.length_b   1.000
_cell.length_c   1.000
_cell.angle_alpha   90.00
_cell.angle_beta   90.00
_cell.angle_gamma   90.00
#
_symmetry.space_group_name_H-M   'P 1'
#
loop_
_entity.id
_entity.type
_entity.pdbx_description
1 polymer ?
#
loop_
_entity_poly.entity_id
_entity_poly.type
_entity_poly.pdbx_seq_one_letter_code
_entity_poly.pdbx_strand_id
1 'polypeptide(L)'
;MAAKKSDKTLQIIGLIINILVLPGLGSIIGGRMKEGIWQLAILFGSFVVGVILTITIVGAVIGIPLMVLGPIAAWIWALVTGIQMVQ
;
A
#
# COMPACT_ATOMS: atom_id res chain seq x y z
N MET A 1 2.59 4.12 29.12
CA MET A 1 1.42 3.66 28.33
C MET A 1 1.67 2.20 27.95
N ALA A 2 0.90 1.26 28.50
CA ALA A 2 1.05 -0.15 28.18
C ALA A 2 0.63 -0.37 26.72
N ALA A 3 1.56 -0.81 25.86
CA ALA A 3 1.23 -1.20 24.50
C ALA A 3 0.29 -2.41 24.57
N LYS A 4 -1.00 -2.19 24.27
CA LYS A 4 -1.98 -3.26 24.17
C LYS A 4 -1.51 -4.19 23.06
N LYS A 5 -1.21 -5.44 23.41
CA LYS A 5 -0.87 -6.50 22.44
C LYS A 5 -1.98 -6.52 21.40
N SER A 6 -1.65 -6.19 20.15
CA SER A 6 -2.63 -6.12 19.06
C SER A 6 -3.33 -7.47 18.97
N ASP A 7 -4.67 -7.44 18.98
CA ASP A 7 -5.50 -8.64 18.93
C ASP A 7 -5.25 -9.32 17.57
N LYS A 8 -4.96 -10.63 17.56
CA LYS A 8 -4.72 -11.39 16.32
C LYS A 8 -5.84 -11.19 15.28
N THR A 9 -7.07 -11.04 15.76
CA THR A 9 -8.24 -10.69 14.93
C THR A 9 -8.04 -9.38 14.18
N LEU A 10 -7.51 -8.33 14.82
CA LEU A 10 -7.25 -7.04 14.21
C LEU A 10 -6.16 -7.14 13.13
N GLN A 11 -5.13 -7.97 13.35
CA GLN A 11 -4.07 -8.20 12.38
C GLN A 11 -4.58 -8.96 11.14
N ILE A 12 -5.45 -9.96 11.34
CA ILE A 12 -6.11 -10.68 10.23
C ILE A 12 -7.02 -9.74 9.44
N ILE A 13 -7.82 -8.91 10.13
CA ILE A 13 -8.65 -7.88 9.48
C ILE A 13 -7.75 -6.92 8.68
N GLY A 14 -6.63 -6.48 9.26
CA GLY A 14 -5.63 -5.66 8.58
C GLY A 14 -5.09 -6.32 7.31
N LEU A 15 -4.71 -7.59 7.37
CA LEU A 15 -4.26 -8.33 6.18
C LEU A 15 -5.34 -8.38 5.08
N ILE A 16 -6.59 -8.67 5.44
CA ILE A 16 -7.72 -8.73 4.49
C ILE A 16 -7.93 -7.37 3.82
N ILE A 17 -7.90 -6.28 4.59
CA ILE A 17 -8.07 -4.93 4.07
C ILE A 17 -6.95 -4.56 3.11
N ASN A 18 -5.70 -4.91 3.42
CA ASN A 18 -4.55 -4.66 2.54
C ASN A 18 -4.67 -5.38 1.18
N ILE A 19 -5.27 -6.57 1.15
CA ILE A 19 -5.41 -7.36 -0.06
C ILE A 19 -6.63 -6.90 -0.87
N LEU A 20 -7.80 -6.80 -0.23
CA LEU A 20 -9.08 -6.66 -0.92
C LEU A 20 -9.53 -5.21 -1.13
N VAL A 21 -9.08 -4.29 -0.28
CA VAL A 21 -9.62 -2.93 -0.26
C VAL A 21 -8.57 -1.92 -0.72
N LEU A 22 -7.49 -1.78 0.03
CA LEU A 22 -6.48 -0.76 -0.25
C LEU A 22 -5.15 -1.11 0.44
N PRO A 23 -4.04 -1.13 -0.30
CA PRO A 23 -2.73 -1.40 0.27
C PRO A 23 -2.33 -0.23 1.17
N GLY A 24 -2.03 -0.55 2.44
CA GLY A 24 -1.61 0.43 3.45
C GLY A 24 -2.67 0.75 4.50
N LEU A 25 -3.97 0.68 4.18
CA LEU A 25 -5.03 0.87 5.17
C LEU A 25 -5.01 -0.23 6.24
N GLY A 26 -4.86 -1.47 5.80
CA GLY A 26 -4.76 -2.63 6.68
C GLY A 26 -3.51 -2.62 7.56
N SER A 27 -2.39 -2.12 7.02
CA SER A 27 -1.15 -1.88 7.77
C SER A 27 -1.35 -0.85 8.88
N ILE A 28 -2.05 0.26 8.62
CA ILE A 28 -2.35 1.28 9.64
C ILE A 28 -3.23 0.69 10.75
N ILE A 29 -4.30 -0.02 10.39
CA ILE A 29 -5.21 -0.66 11.35
C ILE A 29 -4.48 -1.72 12.18
N GLY A 30 -3.58 -2.50 11.57
CA GLY A 30 -2.77 -3.51 12.24
C GLY A 30 -1.63 -2.97 13.10
N GLY A 31 -1.45 -1.63 13.18
CA GLY A 31 -0.44 -0.97 14.01
C GLY A 31 0.90 -0.67 13.31
N ARG A 32 1.00 -0.94 12.00
CA ARG A 32 2.14 -0.64 11.13
C ARG A 32 1.93 0.68 10.39
N MET A 33 1.87 1.77 11.17
CA MET A 33 1.46 3.08 10.65
C MET A 33 2.46 3.67 9.65
N LYS A 34 3.78 3.49 9.87
CA LYS A 34 4.80 3.99 8.94
C LYS A 34 4.74 3.26 7.60
N GLU A 35 4.67 1.94 7.62
CA GLU A 35 4.57 1.12 6.42
C GLU A 35 3.28 1.43 5.66
N GLY A 36 2.17 1.56 6.37
CA GLY A 36 0.89 1.86 5.74
C GLY A 36 0.85 3.25 5.08
N ILE A 37 1.43 4.28 5.68
CA ILE A 37 1.54 5.61 5.05
C ILE A 37 2.39 5.53 3.78
N TRP A 38 3.52 4.82 3.80
CA TRP A 38 4.35 4.67 2.61
C TRP A 38 3.67 3.86 1.50
N GLN A 39 2.93 2.81 1.85
CA GLN A 39 2.14 2.04 0.88
C GLN A 39 1.08 2.91 0.19
N LEU A 40 0.38 3.75 0.96
CA LEU A 40 -0.56 4.72 0.40
C LEU A 40 0.15 5.78 -0.44
N ALA A 41 1.30 6.29 0.01
CA ALA A 41 2.06 7.28 -0.72
C ALA A 41 2.57 6.73 -2.07
N ILE A 42 3.00 5.47 -2.13
CA ILE A 42 3.37 4.81 -3.38
C ILE A 42 2.14 4.63 -4.26
N LEU A 43 1.03 4.15 -3.71
CA LEU A 43 -0.21 3.95 -4.47
C LEU A 43 -0.70 5.25 -5.13
N PHE A 44 -0.93 6.29 -4.32
CA PHE A 44 -1.45 7.56 -4.81
C PHE A 44 -0.39 8.37 -5.57
N GLY A 45 0.85 8.38 -5.08
CA GLY A 45 1.94 9.13 -5.68
C GLY A 45 2.31 8.60 -7.05
N SER A 46 2.40 7.28 -7.23
CA SER A 46 2.66 6.69 -8.55
C SER A 46 1.54 6.96 -9.55
N PHE A 47 0.29 7.00 -9.09
CA PHE A 47 -0.85 7.36 -9.94
C PHE A 47 -0.79 8.83 -10.37
N VAL A 48 -0.59 9.76 -9.44
CA VAL A 48 -0.52 11.20 -9.76
C VAL A 48 0.67 11.51 -10.68
N VAL A 49 1.86 11.02 -10.34
CA VAL A 49 3.06 11.21 -11.17
C VAL A 49 2.87 10.56 -12.53
N GLY A 50 2.28 9.36 -12.58
CA GLY A 50 1.98 8.66 -13.81
C GLY A 50 1.05 9.45 -14.73
N VAL A 51 -0.05 10.00 -14.20
CA VAL A 51 -0.98 10.86 -14.95
C VAL A 51 -0.27 12.10 -15.50
N ILE A 52 0.54 12.78 -14.68
CA ILE A 52 1.28 13.97 -15.13
C ILE A 52 2.24 13.61 -16.27
N LEU A 53 2.95 12.49 -16.17
CA LEU A 53 3.86 12.03 -17.22
C LEU A 53 3.12 11.69 -18.51
N THR A 54 1.90 11.15 -18.44
CA THR A 54 1.10 10.81 -19.64
C THR A 54 0.63 12.01 -20.46
N ILE A 55 0.80 13.25 -19.98
CA ILE A 55 0.42 14.47 -20.74
C ILE A 55 1.25 14.59 -22.04
N THR A 56 2.42 13.99 -22.11
CA THR A 56 3.27 13.97 -23.32
C THR A 56 3.40 12.56 -23.88
N ILE A 57 3.57 12.42 -25.19
CA ILE A 57 3.76 11.11 -25.85
C ILE A 57 4.98 10.37 -25.29
N VAL A 58 6.10 11.09 -25.09
CA VAL A 58 7.32 10.52 -24.51
C VAL A 58 7.09 10.13 -23.05
N GLY A 59 6.44 10.98 -22.27
CA GLY A 59 6.13 10.69 -20.87
C GLY A 59 5.11 9.57 -20.70
N ALA A 60 4.22 9.32 -21.67
CA ALA A 60 3.25 8.22 -21.61
C ALA A 60 3.91 6.84 -21.59
N VAL A 61 5.07 6.69 -22.23
CA VAL A 61 5.87 5.45 -22.22
C VAL A 61 6.31 5.07 -20.80
N ILE A 62 6.51 6.05 -19.91
CA ILE A 62 6.92 5.84 -18.51
C ILE A 62 5.72 5.94 -17.57
N GLY A 63 4.83 6.90 -17.82
CA GLY A 63 3.65 7.20 -17.01
C GLY A 63 2.68 6.03 -16.94
N ILE A 64 2.40 5.36 -18.06
CA ILE A 64 1.50 4.19 -18.08
C ILE A 64 2.08 3.03 -17.25
N PRO A 65 3.33 2.58 -17.46
CA PRO A 65 3.94 1.59 -16.58
C PRO A 65 3.95 2.01 -15.12
N LEU A 66 4.23 3.27 -14.80
CA LEU A 66 4.23 3.74 -13.40
C LEU A 66 2.85 3.64 -12.75
N MET A 67 1.78 3.99 -13.48
CA MET A 67 0.39 3.87 -13.02
C MET A 67 -0.06 2.41 -12.83
N VAL A 68 0.63 1.43 -13.39
CA VAL A 68 0.26 0.01 -13.26
C VAL A 68 1.19 -0.71 -12.29
N LEU A 69 2.50 -0.60 -12.50
CA LEU A 69 3.53 -1.29 -11.72
C LEU A 69 3.70 -0.70 -10.31
N GLY A 70 3.54 0.63 -10.16
CA GLY A 70 3.61 1.29 -8.86
C GLY A 70 2.54 0.78 -7.89
N PRO A 71 1.26 0.76 -8.31
CA PRO A 71 0.18 0.09 -7.60
C PRO A 71 0.52 -1.35 -7.24
N ILE A 72 0.90 -2.19 -8.21
CA ILE A 72 1.23 -3.60 -7.96
C ILE A 72 2.32 -3.75 -6.88
N ALA A 73 3.37 -2.93 -6.92
CA ALA A 73 4.42 -2.93 -5.91
C ALA A 73 3.87 -2.58 -4.51
N ALA A 74 2.96 -1.62 -4.40
CA ALA A 74 2.29 -1.28 -3.14
C ALA A 74 1.47 -2.46 -2.58
N TRP A 75 0.73 -3.19 -3.43
CA TRP A 75 -0.03 -4.39 -3.03
C TRP A 75 0.87 -5.53 -2.58
N ILE A 76 1.93 -5.83 -3.32
CA ILE A 76 2.91 -6.86 -2.94
C ILE A 76 3.51 -6.52 -1.58
N TRP A 77 3.90 -5.26 -1.37
CA TRP A 77 4.44 -4.84 -0.10
C TRP A 77 3.41 -4.89 1.03
N ALA A 78 2.16 -4.47 0.79
CA ALA A 78 1.07 -4.54 1.77
C ALA A 78 0.74 -5.99 2.17
N LEU A 79 0.88 -6.96 1.25
CA LEU A 79 0.80 -8.38 1.53
C LEU A 79 1.91 -8.85 2.46
N VAL A 80 3.16 -8.51 2.15
CA VAL A 80 4.32 -8.85 3.00
C VAL A 80 4.15 -8.26 4.39
N THR A 81 3.79 -6.98 4.50
CA THR A 81 3.52 -6.33 5.79
C THR A 81 2.37 -7.01 6.53
N GLY A 82 1.28 -7.34 5.83
CA GLY A 82 0.13 -8.06 6.39
C GLY A 82 0.52 -9.42 6.99
N ILE A 83 1.30 -10.21 6.26
CA ILE A 83 1.76 -11.52 6.73
C ILE A 83 2.68 -11.36 7.95
N GLN A 84 3.61 -10.39 7.92
CA GLN A 84 4.50 -10.06 9.05
C GLN A 84 3.77 -9.49 10.28
N MET A 85 2.54 -9.02 10.14
CA MET A 85 1.72 -8.61 11.28
C MET A 85 1.08 -9.81 11.97
N VAL A 86 0.71 -10.85 11.22
CA VAL A 86 -0.01 -12.03 11.73
C VAL A 86 0.94 -13.10 12.29
N GLN A 87 2.16 -13.17 11.76
CA GLN A 87 3.24 -14.03 12.27
C GLN A 87 3.78 -13.51 13.61
#